data_AF-A0A1H0BVL2-F1
#
_entry.id   AF-A0A1H0BVL2-F1
#
_cell.length_a   1.000
_cell.length_b   1.000
_cell.length_c   1.000
_cell.angle_alpha   90.00
_cell.angle_beta   90.00
_cell.angle_gamma   90.00
#
_symmetry.space_group_name_H-M   'P 1'
#
loop_
_entity.id
_entity.type
_entity.pdbx_description
1 polymer ?
#
loop_
_entity_poly.entity_id
_entity_poly.type
_entity_poly.pdbx_seq_one_letter_code
_entity_poly.pdbx_strand_id
1 'polypeptide(L)' 'MKANQCGTMAEQKRFTQGWLTATQRPQCGNCKNGEQKFNNPDSAFESVIYRCTLGDFATGKTAICNQYEVKPRD' A
#
# COMPACT_ATOMS: atom_id res chain seq x y z
N MET A 1 -14.25 24.34 -3.93
CA MET A 1 -12.85 24.33 -3.45
C MET A 1 -12.06 23.45 -4.41
N LYS A 2 -11.16 24.03 -5.21
CA LYS A 2 -10.43 23.31 -6.27
C LYS A 2 -9.33 22.47 -5.62
N ALA A 3 -9.38 21.15 -5.78
CA ALA A 3 -8.27 20.29 -5.42
C ALA A 3 -7.08 20.63 -6.33
N ASN A 4 -6.01 21.17 -5.77
CA ASN A 4 -4.75 21.34 -6.49
C ASN A 4 -4.21 19.93 -6.82
N GLN A 5 -4.40 19.49 -8.06
CA GLN A 5 -3.92 18.20 -8.59
C GLN A 5 -2.40 18.21 -8.84
N CYS A 6 -1.60 18.62 -7.86
CA CYS A 6 -0.14 18.48 -7.90
C CYS A 6 0.27 17.23 -7.12
N GLY A 7 0.20 16.08 -7.79
CA GLY A 7 0.66 14.80 -7.27
C GLY A 7 0.56 13.71 -8.34
N THR A 8 1.50 12.78 -8.32
CA THR A 8 1.50 11.55 -9.12
C THR A 8 0.19 10.77 -8.95
N MET A 9 -0.18 9.94 -9.93
CA MET A 9 -1.37 9.08 -9.84
C MET A 9 -1.38 8.22 -8.56
N ALA A 10 -0.21 7.82 -8.07
CA ALA A 10 -0.08 7.08 -6.82
C ALA A 10 -0.45 7.92 -5.59
N GLU A 11 -0.04 9.20 -5.54
CA GLU A 11 -0.38 10.12 -4.45
C GLU A 11 -1.88 10.41 -4.40
N GLN A 12 -2.51 10.58 -5.57
CA GLN A 12 -3.96 10.77 -5.66
C GLN A 12 -4.72 9.53 -5.14
N LYS A 13 -4.32 8.33 -5.56
CA LYS A 13 -4.94 7.08 -5.08
C LYS A 13 -4.71 6.86 -3.58
N ARG A 14 -3.53 7.19 -3.05
CA ARG A 14 -3.25 7.17 -1.60
C ARG A 14 -4.20 8.10 -0.86
N PHE A 15 -4.36 9.33 -1.34
CA PHE A 15 -5.28 10.31 -0.75
C PHE A 15 -6.73 9.80 -0.77
N THR A 16 -7.21 9.30 -1.91
CA THR A 16 -8.57 8.75 -2.05
C THR A 16 -8.83 7.58 -1.09
N GLN A 17 -7.83 6.72 -0.85
CA GLN A 17 -7.95 5.59 0.07
C GLN A 17 -7.80 5.97 1.55
N GLY A 18 -7.50 7.23 1.88
CA GLY A 18 -7.15 7.64 3.24
C GLY A 18 -5.89 6.95 3.74
N TRP A 19 -4.91 6.77 2.84
CA TRP A 19 -3.67 6.07 3.15
C TRP A 19 -2.79 6.88 4.12
N LEU A 20 -2.26 6.21 5.15
CA LEU A 20 -1.41 6.84 6.15
C LEU A 20 -0.21 5.95 6.51
N THR A 21 0.94 6.58 6.75
CA THR A 21 2.11 5.97 7.41
C THR A 21 1.89 5.89 8.93
N ALA A 22 0.82 5.23 9.35
CA ALA A 22 0.53 4.97 10.77
C ALA A 22 0.70 3.47 11.03
N THR A 23 1.07 3.09 12.26
CA THR A 23 1.32 1.70 12.65
C THR A 23 0.17 1.04 13.41
N GLN A 24 -0.96 1.74 13.58
CA GLN A 24 -2.14 1.19 14.24
C GLN A 24 -2.74 0.05 13.40
N ARG A 25 -3.33 -0.98 14.04
CA ARG A 25 -4.02 -2.05 13.30
C ARG A 25 -5.40 -1.56 12.87
N PRO A 26 -5.89 -1.92 11.67
CA PRO A 26 -5.40 -2.94 10.75
C PRO A 26 -4.43 -2.44 9.65
N GLN A 27 -3.32 -3.16 9.45
CA GLN A 27 -2.20 -2.78 8.57
C GLN A 27 -2.30 -3.42 7.18
N CYS A 28 -1.82 -2.74 6.14
CA CYS A 28 -1.73 -3.22 4.75
C CYS A 28 -1.05 -4.59 4.65
N GLY A 29 -0.08 -4.88 5.51
CA GLY A 29 0.59 -6.17 5.71
C GLY A 29 -0.34 -7.39 5.85
N ASN A 30 -1.54 -7.15 6.40
CA ASN A 30 -2.54 -8.19 6.68
C ASN A 30 -3.79 -8.05 5.79
N CYS A 31 -3.81 -7.06 4.90
CA CYS A 31 -4.92 -6.80 3.99
C CYS A 31 -4.93 -7.82 2.84
N LYS A 32 -6.11 -8.21 2.36
CA LYS A 32 -6.25 -9.05 1.16
C LYS A 32 -5.67 -8.39 -0.09
N ASN A 33 -5.67 -7.06 -0.12
CA ASN A 33 -5.14 -6.24 -1.21
C ASN A 33 -3.64 -5.90 -1.02
N GLY A 34 -2.99 -6.46 0.00
CA GLY A 34 -1.58 -6.25 0.29
C GLY A 34 -0.71 -7.40 -0.23
N GLU A 35 0.25 -7.07 -1.10
CA GLU A 35 1.21 -8.03 -1.65
C GLU A 35 2.65 -7.66 -1.28
N GLN A 36 3.44 -8.66 -0.95
CA GLN A 36 4.88 -8.54 -0.81
C GLN A 36 5.54 -8.93 -2.14
N LYS A 37 6.42 -8.07 -2.68
CA LYS A 37 7.21 -8.34 -3.88
C LYS A 37 8.69 -8.15 -3.60
N PHE A 38 9.53 -8.86 -4.35
CA PHE A 38 10.98 -8.67 -4.32
C PHE A 38 11.34 -7.67 -5.41
N ASN A 39 12.08 -6.62 -5.04
CA ASN A 39 12.41 -5.51 -5.94
C ASN A 39 13.47 -5.90 -6.99
N ASN A 40 14.19 -7.01 -6.77
CA ASN A 40 15.14 -7.55 -7.73
C ASN A 40 15.52 -9.00 -7.35
N PRO A 41 14.92 -10.03 -7.96
CA PRO A 41 15.21 -11.43 -7.60
C PRO A 41 16.63 -11.85 -7.97
N ASP A 42 17.29 -11.15 -8.89
CA ASP A 42 18.63 -11.51 -9.39
C ASP A 42 19.77 -10.76 -8.68
N SER A 43 19.48 -9.93 -7.69
CA SER A 43 20.51 -9.16 -6.97
C SER A 43 20.85 -9.80 -5.63
N ALA A 44 22.13 -9.79 -5.27
CA ALA A 44 22.61 -10.23 -3.95
C ALA A 44 22.01 -9.42 -2.77
N PHE A 45 21.33 -8.32 -3.06
CA PHE A 45 20.64 -7.46 -2.09
C PHE A 45 19.15 -7.44 -2.39
N GLU A 46 18.49 -8.59 -2.20
CA GLU A 46 17.04 -8.69 -2.28
C GLU A 46 16.39 -7.67 -1.31
N SER A 47 15.63 -6.74 -1.86
CA SER A 47 14.82 -5.83 -1.05
C SER A 47 13.35 -6.17 -1.19
N VAL A 48 12.68 -6.27 -0.04
CA VAL A 48 11.24 -6.51 0.03
C VAL A 48 10.51 -5.18 -0.13
N ILE A 49 9.65 -5.10 -1.13
CA ILE A 49 8.68 -4.00 -1.30
C ILE A 49 7.28 -4.51 -1.00
N TYR A 50 6.45 -3.66 -0.40
CA TYR A 50 5.05 -3.95 -0.18
C TYR A 50 4.21 -3.14 -1.18
N ARG A 51 3.17 -3.74 -1.78
CA ARG A 51 2.30 -3.09 -2.78
C ARG A 51 0.85 -3.23 -2.35
N CYS A 52 0.07 -2.16 -2.52
CA CYS A 52 -1.39 -2.22 -2.47
C CYS A 52 -1.89 -2.49 -3.89
N THR A 53 -2.56 -3.62 -4.12
CA THR A 53 -3.11 -4.00 -5.43
C THR A 53 -4.36 -3.19 -5.78
N LEU A 54 -5.18 -2.84 -4.79
CA LEU A 54 -6.36 -2.00 -4.98
C LEU A 54 -6.01 -0.60 -5.53
N GLY A 55 -4.92 -0.01 -5.03
CA GLY A 55 -4.44 1.29 -5.48
C GLY A 55 -3.32 1.24 -6.52
N ASP A 56 -2.80 0.05 -6.80
CA ASP A 56 -1.66 -0.16 -7.68
C ASP A 56 -0.44 0.73 -7.34
N PHE A 57 -0.10 0.83 -6.05
CA PHE A 57 1.01 1.66 -5.56
C PHE A 57 1.88 0.93 -4.53
N ALA A 58 3.17 1.29 -4.46
CA ALA A 58 4.08 0.84 -3.42
C ALA A 58 3.68 1.44 -2.06
N THR A 59 3.72 0.64 -1.00
CA THR A 59 3.31 1.02 0.35
C THR A 59 4.21 0.38 1.40
N GLY A 60 4.03 0.76 2.66
CA GLY A 60 4.69 0.12 3.79
C GLY A 60 3.87 -1.05 4.32
N LYS A 61 4.53 -2.11 4.80
CA LYS A 61 3.86 -3.25 5.47
C LYS A 61 2.94 -2.79 6.60
N THR A 62 3.35 -1.77 7.35
CA THR A 62 2.60 -1.26 8.51
C THR A 62 1.60 -0.18 8.17
N ALA A 63 1.58 0.35 6.94
CA ALA A 63 0.69 1.43 6.56
C ALA A 63 -0.79 1.03 6.69
N ILE A 64 -1.69 2.00 6.77
CA ILE A 64 -3.13 1.78 6.90
C ILE A 64 -3.90 2.54 5.83
N CYS A 65 -5.14 2.14 5.57
CA CYS A 65 -6.08 2.88 4.74
C CYS A 65 -7.53 2.58 5.14
N ASN A 66 -8.47 3.40 4.68
CA ASN A 66 -9.91 3.25 4.95
C ASN A 66 -10.56 2.11 4.15
N GLN A 67 -9.82 1.49 3.23
CA GLN A 67 -10.27 0.42 2.34
C GLN A 67 -9.63 -0.93 2.72
N TYR A 68 -9.28 -1.09 4.00
CA TYR A 68 -8.72 -2.33 4.50
C TYR A 68 -9.76 -3.46 4.45
N GLU A 69 -9.36 -4.61 3.91
CA GLU A 69 -10.18 -5.81 3.87
C GLU A 69 -9.37 -7.01 4.37
N VAL A 70 -9.95 -7.79 5.29
CA VAL A 70 -9.29 -8.94 5.90
C VAL A 70 -9.08 -10.05 4.86
N LYS A 71 -7.92 -10.72 4.88
CA LYS A 71 -7.70 -11.93 4.08
C LYS A 71 -8.73 -13.00 4.45
N PRO A 72 -9.41 -13.64 3.48
CA PRO A 72 -10.24 -14.79 3.79
C PRO A 72 -9.41 -15.85 4.52
N ARG A 73 -9.99 -16.45 5.56
CA ARG A 73 -9.43 -17.63 6.20
C ARG A 73 -9.94 -18.81 5.38
N ASP A 74 -9.03 -19.47 4.65
CA ASP A 74 -9.31 -20.76 4.03
C ASP A 74 -9.47 -21.85 5.10
#